data_AF-A0A5T0EAZ7-F1
#
_entry.id   AF-A0A5T0EAZ7-F1
#
_cell.length_a   1.000
_cell.length_b   1.000
_cell.length_c   1.000
_cell.angle_alpha   90.00
_cell.angle_beta   90.00
_cell.angle_gamma   90.00
#
_symmetry.space_group_name_H-M   'P 1'
#
loop_
_entity.id
_entity.type
_entity.pdbx_description
1 polymer ?
#
loop_
_entity_poly.entity_id
_entity_poly.type
_entity_poly.pdbx_seq_one_letter_code
_entity_poly.pdbx_strand_id
1 'polypeptide(L)'
;MIKIYVEGKSDKIFLDLLCKNLKIDEFETIPIGGNNLSSSDLKSIKEDISDMRIEKICIIFDADDDYQKTKENLQQQLKNLQN
;
A
#
# COMPACT_ATOMS: atom_id res chain seq x y z
N MET A 1 8.04 8.91 -8.83
CA MET A 1 7.97 7.54 -8.25
C MET A 1 6.62 7.26 -7.57
N ILE A 2 6.05 6.07 -7.80
CA ILE A 2 4.81 5.55 -7.19
C ILE A 2 5.17 4.52 -6.12
N LYS A 3 4.61 4.64 -4.91
CA LYS A 3 4.68 3.60 -3.88
C LYS A 3 3.40 2.78 -3.85
N ILE A 4 3.53 1.46 -3.78
CA ILE A 4 2.39 0.55 -3.74
C ILE A 4 2.54 -0.38 -2.53
N TYR A 5 1.73 -0.18 -1.51
CA TYR A 5 1.65 -1.07 -0.36
C TYR A 5 0.62 -2.16 -0.61
N VAL A 6 1.01 -3.41 -0.40
CA VAL A 6 0.18 -4.59 -0.68
C VAL A 6 0.17 -5.55 0.50
N GLU A 7 -0.93 -6.27 0.67
CA GLU A 7 -1.14 -7.23 1.76
C GLU A 7 -0.04 -8.29 1.84
N GLY A 8 0.26 -8.95 0.73
CA GLY A 8 1.14 -10.11 0.67
C GLY A 8 2.26 -10.06 -0.36
N LYS A 9 3.12 -11.08 -0.29
CA LYS A 9 4.24 -11.26 -1.23
C LYS A 9 3.75 -11.65 -2.63
N SER A 10 2.65 -12.39 -2.73
CA SER A 10 2.02 -12.74 -4.00
C SER A 10 1.59 -11.50 -4.77
N ASP A 11 0.94 -10.56 -4.08
CA ASP A 11 0.42 -9.32 -4.66
C ASP A 11 1.56 -8.43 -5.15
N LYS A 12 2.64 -8.39 -4.37
CA LYS A 12 3.89 -7.73 -4.78
C LYS A 12 4.40 -8.28 -6.10
N ILE A 13 4.54 -9.60 -6.19
CA ILE A 13 5.07 -10.25 -7.41
C ILE A 13 4.16 -9.96 -8.59
N PHE A 14 2.84 -10.06 -8.41
CA PHE A 14 1.87 -9.78 -9.46
C PHE A 14 1.95 -8.33 -9.94
N LEU A 15 1.93 -7.35 -9.04
CA LEU A 15 1.98 -5.93 -9.39
C LEU A 15 3.33 -5.53 -9.97
N ASP A 16 4.44 -6.09 -9.48
CA ASP A 16 5.76 -5.85 -10.08
C ASP A 16 5.80 -6.29 -11.54
N LEU A 17 5.22 -7.45 -11.86
CA LEU A 17 5.13 -7.95 -13.24
C LEU A 17 4.16 -7.12 -14.08
N LEU A 18 3.01 -6.73 -13.51
CA LEU A 18 2.02 -5.90 -14.19
C LEU A 18 2.58 -4.53 -14.55
N CYS A 19 3.19 -3.83 -13.59
CA CYS A 19 3.82 -2.53 -13.81
C CYS A 19 4.92 -2.60 -14.87
N LYS A 20 5.77 -3.63 -14.84
CA LYS A 20 6.76 -3.88 -15.90
C LYS A 20 6.13 -4.10 -17.27
N ASN A 21 5.08 -4.92 -17.35
CA ASN A 21 4.35 -5.17 -18.59
C ASN A 21 3.71 -3.90 -19.16
N LEU A 22 3.24 -3.01 -18.27
CA LEU A 22 2.66 -1.71 -18.62
C LEU A 22 3.72 -0.62 -18.87
N LYS A 23 5.02 -0.93 -18.76
CA LYS A 23 6.14 0.02 -18.89
C LYS A 23 6.05 1.19 -17.90
N ILE A 24 5.66 0.89 -16.67
CA ILE A 24 5.74 1.80 -15.53
C ILE A 24 7.12 1.59 -14.91
N ASP A 25 8.01 2.57 -15.07
CA ASP A 25 9.42 2.41 -14.69
C ASP A 25 9.73 2.95 -13.29
N GLU A 26 8.95 3.91 -12.78
CA GLU A 26 9.18 4.53 -11.48
C GLU A 26 8.15 4.08 -10.43
N PHE A 27 8.29 2.84 -9.95
CA PHE A 27 7.45 2.33 -8.88
C PHE A 27 8.23 1.44 -7.90
N GLU A 28 7.70 1.33 -6.69
CA GLU A 28 8.17 0.39 -5.68
C GLU A 28 6.96 -0.24 -4.99
N THR A 29 6.93 -1.58 -4.99
CA THR A 29 5.88 -2.35 -4.31
C THR A 29 6.39 -2.94 -3.00
N ILE A 30 5.66 -2.72 -1.91
CA ILE A 30 6.07 -3.05 -0.54
C ILE A 30 5.00 -3.95 0.09
N PRO A 31 5.34 -5.19 0.51
CA PRO A 31 4.42 -6.06 1.21
C PRO A 31 4.37 -5.72 2.70
N ILE A 32 3.17 -5.58 3.27
CA ILE A 32 2.98 -5.23 4.69
C ILE A 32 2.82 -6.46 5.61
N GLY A 33 2.56 -7.64 5.04
CA GLY A 33 2.58 -8.90 5.79
C GLY A 33 1.27 -9.26 6.51
N GLY A 34 0.12 -8.96 5.91
CA GLY A 34 -1.20 -9.41 6.37
C GLY A 34 -2.29 -8.33 6.29
N ASN A 35 -3.46 -8.64 6.83
CA ASN A 35 -4.70 -7.85 6.67
C ASN A 35 -4.71 -6.52 7.46
N ASN A 36 -3.64 -6.22 8.21
CA ASN A 36 -3.52 -5.00 9.00
C ASN A 36 -2.13 -4.37 8.82
N LEU A 37 -2.09 -3.04 8.75
CA LEU A 37 -0.89 -2.23 8.77
C LEU A 37 -0.26 -2.26 10.17
N SER A 38 1.00 -2.68 10.26
CA SER A 38 1.77 -2.59 11.49
C SER A 38 2.15 -1.13 11.78
N SER A 39 2.60 -0.86 13.02
CA SER A 39 3.12 0.48 13.36
C SER A 39 4.32 0.89 12.51
N SER A 40 5.15 -0.06 12.09
CA SER A 40 6.25 0.19 11.16
C SER A 40 5.75 0.56 9.77
N ASP A 41 4.71 -0.12 9.26
CA ASP A 41 4.14 0.20 7.94
C ASP A 41 3.53 1.59 7.94
N LEU A 42 2.77 1.94 8.99
CA LEU A 42 2.20 3.28 9.17
C LEU A 42 3.30 4.35 9.22
N LYS A 43 4.41 4.07 9.91
CA LYS A 43 5.55 4.99 9.96
C LYS A 43 6.16 5.18 8.57
N SER A 44 6.41 4.10 7.83
CA SER A 44 6.94 4.17 6.46
C SER A 44 6.01 4.91 5.52
N ILE A 45 4.69 4.68 5.61
CA ILE A 45 3.69 5.42 4.83
C ILE A 45 3.75 6.92 5.17
N LYS A 46 3.88 7.29 6.45
CA LYS A 46 3.98 8.69 6.88
C LYS A 46 5.25 9.37 6.36
N GLU A 47 6.37 8.66 6.36
CA GLU A 47 7.64 9.12 5.78
C GLU A 47 7.49 9.32 4.27
N ASP A 48 6.89 8.35 3.56
CA ASP A 48 6.67 8.41 2.12
C ASP A 48 5.69 9.53 1.72
N ILE A 49 4.67 9.84 2.54
CA ILE A 49 3.78 11.00 2.32
C ILE A 49 4.56 12.32 2.33
N SER A 50 5.62 12.41 3.13
CA SER A 50 6.41 13.63 3.32
C SER A 50 7.55 13.76 2.29
N ASP A 51 7.80 12.72 1.47
CA ASP A 51 8.86 12.70 0.48
C ASP A 51 8.40 13.29 -0.86
N MET A 52 8.96 14.44 -1.22
CA MET A 52 8.61 15.16 -2.46
C MET A 52 8.92 14.40 -3.75
N ARG A 53 9.70 13.31 -3.69
CA ARG A 53 10.01 12.45 -4.86
C ARG A 53 8.88 11.45 -5.16
N ILE A 54 7.98 11.26 -4.20
CA ILE A 54 6.87 10.33 -4.29
C ILE A 54 5.65 11.08 -4.81
N GLU A 55 5.22 10.74 -6.02
CA GLU A 55 4.09 11.38 -6.68
C GLU A 55 2.76 10.80 -6.19
N LYS A 56 2.75 9.50 -5.87
CA LYS A 56 1.53 8.78 -5.51
C LYS A 56 1.82 7.61 -4.58
N ILE A 57 0.93 7.42 -3.61
CA ILE A 57 0.91 6.26 -2.72
C ILE A 57 -0.40 5.50 -2.97
N CYS A 58 -0.27 4.21 -3.25
CA CYS A 58 -1.37 3.27 -3.40
C CYS A 58 -1.32 2.28 -2.23
N ILE A 59 -2.47 1.98 -1.64
CA ILE A 59 -2.60 0.96 -0.60
C ILE A 59 -3.67 -0.02 -1.08
N ILE A 60 -3.29 -1.28 -1.27
CA ILE A 60 -4.10 -2.32 -1.93
C ILE A 60 -4.21 -3.52 -0.99
N PHE A 61 -5.45 -3.91 -0.74
CA PHE A 61 -5.83 -5.07 0.07
C PHE A 61 -6.93 -5.84 -0.66
N ASP A 62 -7.01 -7.13 -0.39
CA ASP A 62 -8.11 -7.92 -0.90
C ASP A 62 -9.42 -7.47 -0.27
N ALA A 63 -10.43 -7.28 -1.11
CA ALA A 63 -11.79 -7.19 -0.65
C ALA A 63 -12.21 -8.61 -0.28
N ASP A 64 -11.93 -9.01 0.97
CA ASP A 64 -12.47 -10.20 1.65
C ASP A 64 -14.00 -10.34 1.41
N ASP A 65 -14.69 -11.24 2.13
CA ASP A 65 -16.13 -11.46 1.96
C ASP A 65 -17.03 -10.19 2.03
N ASP A 66 -16.54 -9.11 2.65
CA ASP A 66 -17.23 -7.81 2.71
C ASP A 66 -16.27 -6.63 2.45
N TYR A 67 -16.37 -6.07 1.25
CA TYR A 67 -15.63 -4.88 0.83
C TYR A 67 -15.78 -3.69 1.79
N GLN A 68 -16.99 -3.42 2.31
CA GLN A 68 -17.20 -2.25 3.18
C GLN A 68 -16.47 -2.43 4.50
N LYS A 69 -16.50 -3.65 5.06
CA LYS A 69 -15.76 -3.98 6.27
C LYS A 69 -14.26 -3.81 6.10
N THR A 70 -13.69 -4.30 5.00
CA THR A 70 -12.25 -4.12 4.71
C THR A 70 -11.90 -2.64 4.54
N LYS A 71 -12.73 -1.90 3.81
CA LYS A 71 -12.54 -0.46 3.60
C LYS A 71 -12.57 0.31 4.92
N GLU A 72 -13.56 0.06 5.78
CA GLU A 72 -13.69 0.72 7.08
C GLU A 72 -12.51 0.39 7.99
N ASN A 73 -12.08 -0.88 8.03
CA ASN A 73 -10.90 -1.30 8.79
C ASN A 73 -9.66 -0.53 8.35
N LEU A 74 -9.41 -0.47 7.04
CA LEU A 74 -8.26 0.25 6.48
C LEU A 74 -8.34 1.76 6.80
N GLN A 75 -9.51 2.37 6.64
CA GLN A 75 -9.69 3.78 6.99
C GLN A 75 -9.42 4.08 8.47
N GLN A 76 -9.83 3.20 9.39
CA GLN A 76 -9.54 3.37 10.82
C GLN A 76 -8.05 3.29 11.11
N GLN A 77 -7.33 2.35 10.47
CA GLN A 77 -5.88 2.23 10.63
C GLN A 77 -5.15 3.48 10.12
N LEU A 78 -5.61 4.05 9.02
CA LEU A 78 -5.01 5.24 8.40
C LEU A 78 -5.33 6.55 9.14
N LYS A 79 -6.38 6.62 9.95
CA LYS A 79 -6.66 7.82 10.78
C LYS A 79 -5.48 8.19 11.68
N ASN A 80 -4.71 7.19 12.12
CA ASN A 80 -3.53 7.39 12.96
C ASN A 80 -2.38 8.12 12.24
N LEU A 81 -2.44 8.27 10.90
CA LEU A 81 -1.45 9.04 10.15
C LEU A 81 -1.62 10.56 10.28
N GLN A 82 -2.80 11.03 10.71
CA GLN A 82 -3.12 12.46 10.82
C GLN A 82 -2.69 13.10 12.15
N ASN A 83 -2.22 12.31 13.12
CA ASN A 83 -1.63 12.76 14.38
C ASN A 83 -0.10 12.66 14.32
#